data_AF-A0A423VSM9-F1
#
_entry.id   AF-A0A423VSM9-F1
#
_cell.length_a   1.000
_cell.length_b   1.000
_cell.length_c   1.000
_cell.angle_alpha   90.00
_cell.angle_beta   90.00
_cell.angle_gamma   90.00
#
_symmetry.space_group_name_H-M   'P 1'
#
loop_
_entity.id
_entity.type
_entity.pdbx_description
1 polymer ?
#
loop_
_entity_poly.entity_id
_entity_poly.type
_entity_poly.pdbx_seq_one_letter_code
_entity_poly.pdbx_strand_id
1 'polypeptide(L)'
;MTDTAEHAANIRFEHTAKALDAVTDKASESHVEDPKGHLHAPASGYHAHSWMKRLFPYESLEAAEAAFHMGNYVIDRKTGEKSFEPMSIYVRVGMHLLYYGSEQQDVLRWGKTQELLREQSVKMGREYDDPRSVAHILPFIESFGLGPSLGQLREPDPSRYGSFNEFFARELRPDARPVDEPGDPAVVSSVADCRTTAYQTVDLATRYWIKGFGFSLEKLLGGADLAARFDGGSIVIARLAPQDYHRWHAPVDGTVESFREIPGTYYTVNPQAINEEGTLDVFCENRRSVMVMRRAATGAPVVLVAVGAMLVGSIKYNDGVVVGAEVKRGQCLGAFYYGGSTVITLFPKGEVTLDEDLVRSSADQQCETLLNVGWRVGASA
;
A
#
# COMPACT_ATOMS: atom_id res chain seq x y z
N MET A 1 -0.82 26.96 32.78
CA MET A 1 -1.54 25.68 32.58
C MET A 1 -1.26 25.03 31.22
N THR A 2 -0.46 25.63 30.34
CA THR A 2 -0.04 25.09 29.03
C THR A 2 1.23 24.21 29.08
N ASP A 3 2.06 24.39 30.11
CA ASP A 3 3.40 23.77 30.23
C ASP A 3 3.37 22.26 30.49
N THR A 4 2.36 21.75 31.19
CA THR A 4 2.25 20.32 31.56
C THR A 4 1.78 19.42 30.42
N ALA A 5 0.90 19.93 29.54
CA ALA A 5 0.42 19.16 28.39
C ALA A 5 1.49 19.05 27.30
N GLU A 6 2.20 20.16 27.03
CA GLU A 6 3.32 20.20 26.09
C GLU A 6 4.51 19.36 26.59
N HIS A 7 4.81 19.40 27.89
CA HIS A 7 5.83 18.55 28.50
C HIS A 7 5.47 17.06 28.45
N ALA A 8 4.22 16.69 28.77
CA ALA A 8 3.76 15.31 28.68
C ALA A 8 3.78 14.78 27.24
N ALA A 9 3.41 15.61 26.27
CA ALA A 9 3.43 15.25 24.87
C ALA A 9 4.87 15.18 24.31
N ASN A 10 5.81 16.02 24.77
CA ASN A 10 7.24 15.88 24.47
C ASN A 10 7.84 14.59 25.05
N ILE A 11 7.49 14.20 26.28
CA ILE A 11 7.93 12.92 26.86
C ILE A 11 7.38 11.73 26.05
N ARG A 12 6.09 11.76 25.70
CA ARG A 12 5.48 10.72 24.84
C ARG A 12 6.18 10.66 23.47
N PHE A 13 6.49 11.81 22.88
CA PHE A 13 7.24 11.90 21.62
C PHE A 13 8.63 11.27 21.74
N GLU A 14 9.43 11.63 22.75
CA GLU A 14 10.77 11.06 22.94
C GLU A 14 10.74 9.56 23.17
N HIS A 15 9.75 9.05 23.92
CA HIS A 15 9.58 7.62 24.15
C HIS A 15 9.18 6.89 22.86
N THR A 16 8.29 7.49 22.06
CA THR A 16 7.85 6.95 20.77
C THR A 16 8.99 6.97 19.75
N ALA A 17 9.78 8.05 19.71
CA ALA A 17 10.95 8.20 18.86
C ALA A 17 12.02 7.16 19.19
N LYS A 18 12.35 7.00 20.49
CA LYS A 18 13.27 5.96 20.96
C LYS A 18 12.75 4.55 20.68
N ALA A 19 11.44 4.32 20.77
CA ALA A 19 10.84 3.03 20.43
C ALA A 19 10.91 2.75 18.92
N LEU A 20 10.66 3.76 18.08
CA LEU A 20 10.77 3.63 16.62
C LEU A 20 12.24 3.43 16.19
N ASP A 21 13.17 4.18 16.78
CA ASP A 21 14.61 3.98 16.61
C ASP A 21 15.02 2.57 17.02
N ALA A 22 14.63 2.11 18.22
CA ALA A 22 14.95 0.76 18.67
C ALA A 22 14.34 -0.34 17.79
N VAL A 23 13.13 -0.14 17.25
CA VAL A 23 12.49 -1.10 16.34
C VAL A 23 13.20 -1.13 14.98
N THR A 24 13.57 0.03 14.44
CA THR A 24 14.28 0.14 13.16
C THR A 24 15.73 -0.32 13.26
N ASP A 25 16.45 0.06 14.32
CA ASP A 25 17.79 -0.43 14.65
C ASP A 25 17.78 -1.95 14.82
N LYS A 26 16.82 -2.51 15.59
CA LYS A 26 16.70 -3.96 15.75
C LYS A 26 16.36 -4.68 14.43
N ALA A 27 15.55 -4.06 13.56
CA ALA A 27 15.30 -4.59 12.22
C ALA A 27 16.56 -4.59 11.34
N SER A 28 17.48 -3.65 11.57
CA SER A 28 18.79 -3.57 10.89
C SER A 28 19.87 -4.49 11.50
N GLU A 29 19.82 -4.77 12.81
CA GLU A 29 20.86 -5.48 13.57
C GLU A 29 20.65 -7.00 13.69
N SER A 30 19.48 -7.53 13.31
CA SER A 30 19.12 -8.95 13.51
C SER A 30 19.89 -9.94 12.62
N HIS A 31 21.18 -10.12 12.89
CA HIS A 31 22.10 -10.94 12.12
C HIS A 31 22.33 -12.37 12.66
N VAL A 32 21.70 -12.80 13.77
CA VAL A 32 22.10 -14.06 14.45
C VAL A 32 20.97 -14.91 15.08
N GLU A 33 19.70 -14.48 15.12
CA GLU A 33 18.63 -15.24 15.79
C GLU A 33 17.58 -15.85 14.84
N ASP A 34 17.11 -17.07 15.20
CA ASP A 34 16.17 -17.93 14.46
C ASP A 34 15.02 -17.15 13.78
N PRO A 35 14.81 -17.31 12.46
CA PRO A 35 13.75 -16.64 11.68
C PRO A 35 12.35 -16.67 12.31
N LYS A 36 12.06 -17.67 13.16
CA LYS A 36 10.77 -17.84 13.83
C LYS A 36 10.49 -16.84 14.95
N GLY A 37 11.46 -16.04 15.37
CA GLY A 37 11.34 -15.06 16.45
C GLY A 37 11.06 -13.61 16.04
N HIS A 38 10.99 -13.31 14.74
CA HIS A 38 10.98 -11.93 14.23
C HIS A 38 9.58 -11.35 13.94
N LEU A 39 9.58 -10.04 13.69
CA LEU A 39 8.50 -9.07 13.37
C LEU A 39 7.45 -9.50 12.32
N HIS A 40 7.51 -10.72 11.80
CA HIS A 40 6.69 -11.20 10.69
C HIS A 40 6.09 -12.61 10.91
N ALA A 41 6.27 -13.23 12.09
CA ALA A 41 5.59 -14.50 12.40
C ALA A 41 4.05 -14.31 12.44
N PRO A 42 3.27 -15.13 11.71
CA PRO A 42 1.81 -15.12 11.77
C PRO A 42 1.31 -15.48 13.17
N ALA A 43 0.35 -14.73 13.71
CA ALA A 43 -0.27 -15.02 15.02
C ALA A 43 -1.23 -16.23 15.01
N SER A 44 -1.30 -16.98 13.90
CA SER A 44 -2.34 -17.97 13.59
C SER A 44 -2.16 -19.32 14.30
N GLY A 45 -2.10 -19.31 15.63
CA GLY A 45 -2.22 -20.50 16.47
C GLY A 45 -3.63 -20.67 17.04
N TYR A 46 -4.41 -21.61 16.51
CA TYR A 46 -5.81 -21.92 16.92
C TYR A 46 -5.97 -22.34 18.40
N HIS A 47 -4.87 -22.55 19.14
CA HIS A 47 -4.87 -23.00 20.54
C HIS A 47 -4.51 -21.92 21.57
N ALA A 48 -4.28 -20.69 21.15
CA ALA A 48 -3.88 -19.64 22.07
C ALA A 48 -5.11 -18.85 22.56
N HIS A 49 -5.39 -18.95 23.87
CA HIS A 49 -6.11 -17.94 24.67
C HIS A 49 -7.61 -18.14 24.95
N SER A 50 -7.97 -19.23 25.62
CA SER A 50 -9.28 -19.40 26.30
C SER A 50 -9.61 -18.31 27.33
N TRP A 51 -8.60 -17.64 27.89
CA TRP A 51 -8.75 -16.54 28.85
C TRP A 51 -9.34 -15.28 28.20
N MET A 52 -9.10 -15.06 26.91
CA MET A 52 -9.51 -13.84 26.20
C MET A 52 -11.02 -13.84 25.90
N LYS A 53 -11.62 -15.02 25.65
CA LYS A 53 -13.08 -15.20 25.54
C LYS A 53 -13.86 -14.83 26.81
N ARG A 54 -13.19 -14.73 27.96
CA ARG A 54 -13.79 -14.27 29.23
C ARG A 54 -13.79 -12.75 29.39
N LEU A 55 -12.97 -12.03 28.63
CA LEU A 55 -12.78 -10.58 28.74
C LEU A 55 -13.35 -9.80 27.55
N PHE A 56 -13.49 -10.43 26.38
CA PHE A 56 -14.00 -9.79 25.17
C PHE A 56 -15.03 -10.68 24.45
N PRO A 57 -16.10 -10.11 23.87
CA PRO A 57 -17.20 -10.86 23.24
C PRO A 57 -16.89 -11.30 21.80
N TYR A 58 -15.65 -11.71 21.50
CA TYR A 58 -15.23 -12.08 20.15
C TYR A 58 -14.86 -13.57 20.06
N GLU A 59 -15.19 -14.20 18.93
CA GLU A 59 -15.07 -15.66 18.75
C GLU A 59 -13.62 -16.13 18.52
N SER A 60 -12.75 -15.24 18.02
CA SER A 60 -11.32 -15.45 17.76
C SER A 60 -10.51 -14.17 18.03
N LEU A 61 -9.18 -14.30 18.12
CA LEU A 61 -8.26 -13.15 18.21
C LEU A 61 -8.37 -12.26 16.96
N GLU A 62 -8.48 -12.87 15.77
CA GLU A 62 -8.69 -12.16 14.50
C GLU A 62 -10.00 -11.36 14.48
N ALA A 63 -11.07 -11.89 15.07
CA ALA A 63 -12.34 -11.17 15.20
C ALA A 63 -12.22 -9.99 16.18
N ALA A 64 -11.45 -10.13 17.26
CA ALA A 64 -11.14 -9.02 18.16
C ALA A 64 -10.26 -7.97 17.45
N GLU A 65 -9.18 -8.39 16.78
CA GLU A 65 -8.29 -7.51 16.03
C GLU A 65 -9.04 -6.74 14.93
N ALA A 66 -9.90 -7.40 14.16
CA ALA A 66 -10.76 -6.74 13.19
C ALA A 66 -11.67 -5.67 13.83
N ALA A 67 -12.28 -6.00 14.97
CA ALA A 67 -13.16 -5.08 15.68
C ALA A 67 -12.41 -3.87 16.27
N PHE A 68 -11.11 -4.00 16.53
CA PHE A 68 -10.22 -2.91 16.94
C PHE A 68 -9.42 -2.32 15.76
N HIS A 69 -9.78 -2.62 14.51
CA HIS A 69 -9.06 -2.16 13.31
C HIS A 69 -7.59 -2.58 13.23
N MET A 70 -7.14 -3.58 14.01
CA MET A 70 -5.75 -4.05 14.12
C MET A 70 -5.37 -5.06 13.02
N GLY A 71 -5.93 -4.91 11.82
CA GLY A 71 -5.66 -5.72 10.65
C GLY A 71 -6.89 -5.88 9.76
N ASN A 72 -6.71 -6.52 8.60
CA ASN A 72 -7.72 -6.53 7.56
C ASN A 72 -8.03 -7.92 7.01
N TYR A 73 -9.28 -8.12 6.63
CA TYR A 73 -9.69 -9.26 5.83
C TYR A 73 -9.42 -9.01 4.35
N VAL A 74 -8.91 -10.04 3.69
CA VAL A 74 -8.62 -10.08 2.27
C VAL A 74 -9.35 -11.25 1.65
N ILE A 75 -10.00 -11.02 0.51
CA ILE A 75 -10.66 -12.04 -0.29
C ILE A 75 -9.75 -12.39 -1.47
N ASP A 76 -9.36 -13.65 -1.60
CA ASP A 76 -8.71 -14.11 -2.82
C ASP A 76 -9.75 -14.15 -3.94
N ARG A 77 -9.56 -13.36 -5.00
CA ARG A 77 -10.55 -13.27 -6.07
C ARG A 77 -10.75 -14.57 -6.85
N LYS A 78 -9.70 -15.38 -6.99
CA LYS A 78 -9.76 -16.64 -7.74
C LYS A 78 -10.51 -17.72 -6.97
N THR A 79 -10.26 -17.82 -5.67
CA THR A 79 -10.84 -18.90 -4.84
C THR A 79 -12.11 -18.46 -4.12
N GLY A 80 -12.31 -17.15 -3.94
CA GLY A 80 -13.35 -16.58 -3.07
C GLY A 80 -13.05 -16.74 -1.58
N GLU A 81 -11.88 -17.28 -1.21
CA GLU A 81 -11.51 -17.50 0.17
C GLU A 81 -11.25 -16.17 0.88
N LYS A 82 -11.92 -15.98 2.02
CA LYS A 82 -11.70 -14.83 2.90
C LYS A 82 -10.71 -15.24 3.98
N SER A 83 -9.57 -14.56 4.01
CA SER A 83 -8.50 -14.78 4.99
C SER A 83 -8.15 -13.47 5.69
N PHE A 84 -7.53 -13.58 6.86
CA PHE A 84 -7.01 -12.43 7.57
C PHE A 84 -5.56 -12.15 7.13
N GLU A 85 -5.22 -10.90 6.83
CA GLU A 85 -3.87 -10.54 6.38
C GLU A 85 -2.81 -10.91 7.43
N PRO A 86 -1.83 -11.77 7.09
CA PRO A 86 -0.80 -12.18 8.03
C PRO A 86 0.11 -10.97 8.33
N MET A 87 0.19 -10.61 9.61
CA MET A 87 1.06 -9.56 10.11
C MET A 87 1.35 -9.82 11.59
N SER A 88 2.56 -9.53 12.04
CA SER A 88 2.93 -9.70 13.44
C SER A 88 2.06 -8.86 14.36
N ILE A 89 1.64 -9.45 15.48
CA ILE A 89 0.91 -8.78 16.54
C ILE A 89 1.65 -7.53 17.06
N TYR A 90 2.99 -7.55 17.10
CA TYR A 90 3.77 -6.41 17.57
C TYR A 90 3.67 -5.22 16.61
N VAL A 91 3.69 -5.49 15.29
CA VAL A 91 3.50 -4.46 14.27
C VAL A 91 2.09 -3.90 14.37
N ARG A 92 1.07 -4.75 14.50
CA ARG A 92 -0.33 -4.32 14.66
C ARG A 92 -0.53 -3.45 15.90
N VAL A 93 -0.02 -3.88 17.06
CA VAL A 93 -0.09 -3.11 18.31
C VAL A 93 0.64 -1.78 18.18
N GLY A 94 1.86 -1.78 17.63
CA GLY A 94 2.63 -0.55 17.41
C GLY A 94 1.90 0.44 16.49
N MET A 95 1.33 -0.07 15.41
CA MET A 95 0.50 0.72 14.49
C MET A 95 -0.75 1.26 15.16
N HIS A 96 -1.45 0.44 15.95
CA HIS A 96 -2.61 0.86 16.74
C HIS A 96 -2.26 2.00 17.71
N LEU A 97 -1.16 1.89 18.43
CA LEU A 97 -0.71 2.95 19.33
C LEU A 97 -0.31 4.26 18.63
N LEU A 98 0.02 4.21 17.34
CA LEU A 98 0.43 5.38 16.56
C LEU A 98 -0.72 6.02 15.78
N TYR A 99 -1.62 5.21 15.22
CA TYR A 99 -2.59 5.66 14.22
C TYR A 99 -4.06 5.55 14.65
N TYR A 100 -4.36 4.92 15.79
CA TYR A 100 -5.72 4.76 16.28
C TYR A 100 -6.01 5.76 17.41
N GLY A 101 -7.08 6.55 17.27
CA GLY A 101 -7.47 7.58 18.24
C GLY A 101 -6.99 9.01 17.92
N SER A 102 -7.74 9.99 18.43
CA SER A 102 -7.56 11.41 18.12
C SER A 102 -6.35 12.06 18.80
N GLU A 103 -5.92 11.61 19.99
CA GLU A 103 -4.73 12.16 20.65
C GLU A 103 -3.43 11.79 19.91
N GLN A 104 -3.39 10.58 19.34
CA GLN A 104 -2.25 10.07 18.57
C GLN A 104 -2.08 10.83 17.25
N GLN A 105 -3.18 11.19 16.61
CA GLN A 105 -3.20 12.04 15.41
C GLN A 105 -2.50 13.38 15.66
N ASP A 106 -2.78 14.05 16.78
CA ASP A 106 -2.18 15.35 17.08
C ASP A 106 -0.66 15.24 17.16
N VAL A 107 -0.14 14.15 17.73
CA VAL A 107 1.30 13.84 17.75
C VAL A 107 1.85 13.57 16.34
N LEU A 108 1.12 12.83 15.49
CA LEU A 108 1.55 12.56 14.10
C LEU A 108 1.55 13.81 13.21
N ARG A 109 0.77 14.85 13.55
CA ARG A 109 0.75 16.14 12.86
C ARG A 109 1.86 17.10 13.32
N TRP A 110 2.56 16.78 14.41
CA TRP A 110 3.70 17.59 14.85
C TRP A 110 4.85 17.52 13.84
N GLY A 111 5.40 18.69 13.50
CA GLY A 111 6.51 18.78 12.53
C GLY A 111 7.71 17.91 12.90
N LYS A 112 8.02 17.78 14.19
CA LYS A 112 9.09 16.88 14.69
C LYS A 112 8.81 15.41 14.39
N THR A 113 7.56 14.97 14.50
CA THR A 113 7.15 13.59 14.18
C THR A 113 7.22 13.32 12.69
N GLN A 114 6.76 14.27 11.87
CA GLN A 114 6.88 14.16 10.42
C GLN A 114 8.36 14.14 9.97
N GLU A 115 9.21 14.94 10.62
CA GLU A 115 10.65 14.94 10.39
C GLU A 115 11.29 13.60 10.78
N LEU A 116 10.96 13.06 11.96
CA LEU A 116 11.41 11.73 12.38
C LEU A 116 11.01 10.64 11.38
N LEU A 117 9.74 10.59 10.96
CA LEU A 117 9.24 9.61 9.98
C LEU A 117 9.98 9.72 8.64
N ARG A 118 10.28 10.95 8.22
CA ARG A 118 11.10 11.21 7.02
C ARG A 118 12.53 10.71 7.20
N GLU A 119 13.17 11.04 8.32
CA GLU A 119 14.56 10.64 8.61
C GLU A 119 14.71 9.12 8.67
N GLN A 120 13.78 8.44 9.35
CA GLN A 120 13.74 6.98 9.40
C GLN A 120 13.53 6.37 8.01
N SER A 121 12.62 6.91 7.20
CA SER A 121 12.40 6.41 5.84
C SER A 121 13.65 6.59 4.96
N VAL A 122 14.37 7.71 5.10
CA VAL A 122 15.64 7.95 4.38
C VAL A 122 16.76 7.05 4.88
N LYS A 123 16.86 6.85 6.20
CA LYS A 123 17.86 5.97 6.83
C LYS A 123 17.67 4.53 6.35
N MET A 124 16.47 3.98 6.49
CA MET A 124 16.16 2.62 6.05
C MET A 124 16.38 2.44 4.55
N GLY A 125 16.04 3.44 3.73
CA GLY A 125 16.31 3.41 2.30
C GLY A 125 17.81 3.24 1.99
N ARG A 126 18.68 3.97 2.70
CA ARG A 126 20.14 3.83 2.55
C ARG A 126 20.67 2.48 3.04
N GLU A 127 20.13 1.98 4.14
CA GLU A 127 20.52 0.68 4.69
C GLU A 127 20.15 -0.46 3.73
N TYR A 128 18.98 -0.41 3.10
CA TYR A 128 18.56 -1.42 2.13
C TYR A 128 19.16 -1.25 0.73
N ASP A 129 19.77 -0.10 0.43
CA ASP A 129 20.63 0.08 -0.74
C ASP A 129 22.06 -0.46 -0.51
N ASP A 130 22.48 -0.63 0.75
CA ASP A 130 23.81 -1.16 1.08
C ASP A 130 23.93 -2.65 0.73
N PRO A 131 25.02 -3.12 0.10
CA PRO A 131 25.19 -4.53 -0.24
C PRO A 131 25.12 -5.51 0.93
N ARG A 132 25.38 -5.06 2.17
CA ARG A 132 25.21 -5.88 3.37
C ARG A 132 23.75 -6.30 3.60
N SER A 133 22.79 -5.55 3.07
CA SER A 133 21.37 -5.86 3.17
C SER A 133 20.95 -7.12 2.41
N VAL A 134 21.80 -7.68 1.53
CA VAL A 134 21.56 -9.00 0.89
C VAL A 134 21.26 -10.09 1.93
N ALA A 135 21.84 -9.97 3.13
CA ALA A 135 21.57 -10.87 4.25
C ALA A 135 20.08 -10.92 4.67
N HIS A 136 19.28 -9.91 4.32
CA HIS A 136 17.86 -9.80 4.69
C HIS A 136 16.94 -10.50 3.68
N ILE A 137 17.45 -10.88 2.50
CA ILE A 137 16.62 -11.46 1.42
C ILE A 137 16.07 -12.84 1.82
N LEU A 138 16.91 -13.76 2.32
CA LEU A 138 16.46 -15.10 2.69
C LEU A 138 15.48 -15.08 3.89
N PRO A 139 15.76 -14.38 5.01
CA PRO A 139 14.79 -14.24 6.09
C PRO A 139 13.44 -13.67 5.64
N PHE A 140 13.46 -12.72 4.70
CA PHE A 140 12.25 -12.14 4.13
C PHE A 140 11.44 -13.16 3.30
N ILE A 141 12.12 -13.91 2.43
CA ILE A 141 11.49 -15.00 1.64
C ILE A 141 10.84 -16.03 2.56
N GLU A 142 11.53 -16.42 3.64
CA GLU A 142 11.01 -17.39 4.61
C GLU A 142 9.82 -16.83 5.39
N SER A 143 9.93 -15.59 5.89
CA SER A 143 8.89 -14.94 6.70
C SER A 143 7.57 -14.79 5.94
N PHE A 144 7.63 -14.47 4.65
CA PHE A 144 6.46 -14.27 3.80
C PHE A 144 6.12 -15.47 2.90
N GLY A 145 6.85 -16.58 3.02
CA GLY A 145 6.60 -17.79 2.25
C GLY A 145 6.74 -17.60 0.73
N LEU A 146 7.70 -16.78 0.28
CA LEU A 146 7.88 -16.43 -1.15
C LEU A 146 8.58 -17.52 -1.97
N GLY A 147 9.07 -18.59 -1.33
CA GLY A 147 9.78 -19.68 -2.00
C GLY A 147 9.08 -20.21 -3.27
N PRO A 148 7.76 -20.53 -3.23
CA PRO A 148 7.03 -21.00 -4.40
C PRO A 148 6.92 -19.99 -5.55
N SER A 149 7.06 -18.68 -5.30
CA SER A 149 6.93 -17.64 -6.32
C SER A 149 8.27 -17.24 -6.96
N LEU A 150 9.42 -17.68 -6.43
CA LEU A 150 10.75 -17.33 -6.95
C LEU A 150 10.93 -17.72 -8.43
N GLY A 151 10.35 -18.84 -8.87
CA GLY A 151 10.41 -19.27 -10.28
C GLY A 151 9.66 -18.36 -11.27
N GLN A 152 8.87 -17.41 -10.78
CA GLN A 152 8.17 -16.40 -11.57
C GLN A 152 9.01 -15.12 -11.75
N LEU A 153 10.09 -14.97 -10.98
CA LEU A 153 10.99 -13.82 -11.07
C LEU A 153 11.88 -13.92 -12.30
N ARG A 154 12.26 -12.77 -12.85
CA ARG A 154 13.25 -12.67 -13.93
C ARG A 154 14.61 -13.21 -13.47
N GLU A 155 14.99 -12.90 -12.23
CA GLU A 155 16.13 -13.50 -11.55
C GLU A 155 15.62 -14.35 -10.37
N PRO A 156 15.55 -15.69 -10.53
CA PRO A 156 15.01 -16.58 -9.50
C PRO A 156 16.00 -16.87 -8.37
N ASP A 157 17.30 -16.62 -8.55
CA ASP A 157 18.32 -16.87 -7.53
C ASP A 157 18.49 -15.63 -6.61
N PRO A 158 18.08 -15.72 -5.33
CA PRO A 158 18.18 -14.60 -4.39
C PRO A 158 19.62 -14.13 -4.14
N SER A 159 20.63 -14.97 -4.39
CA SER A 159 22.05 -14.61 -4.19
C SER A 159 22.61 -13.70 -5.28
N ARG A 160 21.86 -13.48 -6.37
CA ARG A 160 22.28 -12.67 -7.51
C ARG A 160 21.89 -11.19 -7.42
N TYR A 161 21.09 -10.84 -6.41
CA TYR A 161 20.76 -9.45 -6.12
C TYR A 161 21.88 -8.77 -5.33
N GLY A 162 22.23 -7.53 -5.69
CA GLY A 162 23.30 -6.76 -5.07
C GLY A 162 22.89 -6.02 -3.80
N SER A 163 21.59 -5.88 -3.54
CA SER A 163 21.03 -5.32 -2.30
C SER A 163 19.62 -5.84 -2.04
N PHE A 164 19.12 -5.65 -0.83
CA PHE A 164 17.72 -5.96 -0.50
C PHE A 164 16.75 -5.11 -1.32
N ASN A 165 17.04 -3.82 -1.55
CA ASN A 165 16.20 -2.96 -2.36
C ASN A 165 16.09 -3.44 -3.81
N GLU A 166 17.16 -3.99 -4.38
CA GLU A 166 17.14 -4.63 -5.70
C GLU A 166 16.19 -5.84 -5.71
N PHE A 167 16.22 -6.68 -4.67
CA PHE A 167 15.29 -7.80 -4.51
C PHE A 167 13.85 -7.35 -4.22
N PHE A 168 13.65 -6.29 -3.43
CA PHE A 168 12.32 -5.78 -3.13
C PHE A 168 11.63 -5.26 -4.40
N ALA A 169 12.39 -4.56 -5.24
CA ALA A 169 11.99 -4.13 -6.58
C ALA A 169 12.27 -5.18 -7.66
N ARG A 170 12.34 -6.48 -7.31
CA ARG A 170 12.54 -7.61 -8.25
C ARG A 170 11.62 -7.54 -9.47
N GLU A 171 12.09 -8.04 -10.60
CA GLU A 171 11.31 -8.15 -11.83
C GLU A 171 10.63 -9.50 -11.95
N LEU A 172 9.44 -9.52 -12.54
CA LEU A 172 8.78 -10.75 -12.97
C LEU A 172 9.22 -11.12 -14.38
N ARG A 173 9.15 -12.42 -14.69
CA ARG A 173 9.26 -12.90 -16.08
C ARG A 173 8.14 -12.29 -16.93
N PRO A 174 8.36 -12.03 -18.22
CA PRO A 174 7.35 -11.45 -19.10
C PRO A 174 6.03 -12.24 -19.16
N ASP A 175 6.08 -13.56 -18.96
CA ASP A 175 4.94 -14.46 -19.00
C ASP A 175 4.30 -14.75 -17.63
N ALA A 176 4.86 -14.22 -16.53
CA ALA A 176 4.36 -14.51 -15.18
C ALA A 176 3.01 -13.86 -14.86
N ARG A 177 2.65 -12.77 -15.56
CA ARG A 177 1.42 -11.98 -15.36
C ARG A 177 0.74 -11.70 -16.69
N PRO A 178 0.12 -12.71 -17.32
CA PRO A 178 -0.66 -12.48 -18.54
C PRO A 178 -1.81 -11.52 -18.23
N VAL A 179 -2.05 -10.59 -19.16
CA VAL A 179 -3.17 -9.65 -19.10
C VAL A 179 -4.46 -10.36 -19.50
N ASP A 180 -5.53 -10.15 -18.75
CA ASP A 180 -6.85 -10.69 -19.09
C ASP A 180 -7.41 -10.04 -20.36
N GLU A 181 -8.02 -10.86 -21.22
CA GLU A 181 -8.69 -10.43 -22.44
C GLU A 181 -7.81 -9.49 -23.29
N PRO A 182 -6.57 -9.88 -23.66
CA PRO A 182 -5.56 -8.96 -24.20
C PRO A 182 -5.94 -8.33 -25.55
N GLY A 183 -6.89 -8.94 -26.28
CA GLY A 183 -7.43 -8.43 -27.53
C GLY A 183 -8.58 -7.43 -27.37
N ASP A 184 -9.10 -7.24 -26.15
CA ASP A 184 -10.19 -6.30 -25.88
C ASP A 184 -9.65 -4.97 -25.33
N PRO A 185 -9.72 -3.87 -26.10
CA PRO A 185 -9.29 -2.55 -25.64
C PRO A 185 -10.27 -1.91 -24.62
N ALA A 186 -11.48 -2.45 -24.47
CA ALA A 186 -12.45 -1.99 -23.48
C ALA A 186 -12.05 -2.41 -22.06
N VAL A 187 -11.34 -3.52 -21.90
CA VAL A 187 -10.95 -4.06 -20.59
C VAL A 187 -9.84 -3.21 -19.94
N VAL A 188 -9.97 -2.95 -18.64
CA VAL A 188 -8.94 -2.32 -17.82
C VAL A 188 -8.39 -3.33 -16.82
N SER A 189 -7.09 -3.26 -16.56
CA SER A 189 -6.38 -4.25 -15.75
C SER A 189 -5.90 -3.70 -14.41
N SER A 190 -5.76 -4.59 -13.43
CA SER A 190 -5.07 -4.32 -12.18
C SER A 190 -3.63 -3.88 -12.45
N VAL A 191 -3.22 -2.83 -11.75
CA VAL A 191 -1.92 -2.19 -11.91
C VAL A 191 -0.83 -2.87 -11.11
N ALA A 192 -1.15 -3.72 -10.13
CA ALA A 192 -0.19 -4.31 -9.20
C ALA A 192 -0.63 -5.71 -8.75
N ASP A 193 0.33 -6.48 -8.23
CA ASP A 193 0.02 -7.57 -7.30
C ASP A 193 -0.29 -6.89 -5.96
N CYS A 194 -1.54 -6.98 -5.51
CA CYS A 194 -2.02 -6.09 -4.46
C CYS A 194 -3.24 -6.62 -3.73
N ARG A 195 -3.54 -5.95 -2.62
CA ARG A 195 -4.83 -5.92 -1.96
C ARG A 195 -5.58 -4.70 -2.48
N THR A 196 -6.62 -4.90 -3.28
CA THR A 196 -7.37 -3.82 -3.91
C THR A 196 -8.65 -3.51 -3.16
N THR A 197 -9.04 -2.24 -3.15
CA THR A 197 -10.45 -1.84 -3.07
C THR A 197 -10.84 -1.08 -4.34
N ALA A 198 -12.11 -1.16 -4.71
CA ALA A 198 -12.63 -0.69 -5.98
C ALA A 198 -14.02 -0.08 -5.77
N TYR A 199 -14.20 1.17 -6.17
CA TYR A 199 -15.44 1.92 -5.99
C TYR A 199 -15.85 2.59 -7.29
N GLN A 200 -17.11 2.37 -7.69
CA GLN A 200 -17.64 2.93 -8.94
C GLN A 200 -17.67 4.47 -8.90
N THR A 201 -17.67 5.08 -7.72
CA THR A 201 -17.51 6.52 -7.52
C THR A 201 -16.54 6.84 -6.38
N VAL A 202 -15.86 7.98 -6.48
CA VAL A 202 -15.01 8.51 -5.40
C VAL A 202 -15.82 8.78 -4.11
N ASP A 203 -17.10 9.15 -4.23
CA ASP A 203 -18.00 9.33 -3.07
C ASP A 203 -18.23 8.01 -2.30
N LEU A 204 -18.29 6.88 -3.01
CA LEU A 204 -18.37 5.57 -2.35
C LEU A 204 -17.04 5.25 -1.64
N ALA A 205 -15.91 5.59 -2.24
CA ALA A 205 -14.60 5.39 -1.59
C ALA A 205 -14.47 6.20 -0.30
N THR A 206 -14.87 7.48 -0.29
CA THR A 206 -14.86 8.30 0.95
C THR A 206 -15.90 7.82 1.97
N ARG A 207 -17.02 7.27 1.49
CA ARG A 207 -18.04 6.68 2.37
C ARG A 207 -17.61 5.38 3.03
N TYR A 208 -16.81 4.52 2.39
CA TYR A 208 -16.54 3.18 2.90
C TYR A 208 -15.09 2.93 3.32
N TRP A 209 -14.13 3.70 2.78
CA TRP A 209 -12.70 3.42 2.92
C TRP A 209 -11.88 4.63 3.35
N ILE A 210 -11.97 5.74 2.61
CA ILE A 210 -11.12 6.91 2.84
C ILE A 210 -11.76 7.79 3.91
N LYS A 211 -11.38 7.58 5.18
CA LYS A 211 -12.01 8.22 6.35
C LYS A 211 -11.21 9.36 6.97
N GLY A 212 -10.00 9.59 6.46
CA GLY A 212 -9.18 10.73 6.82
C GLY A 212 -9.88 12.07 6.60
N PHE A 213 -9.64 13.03 7.50
CA PHE A 213 -10.29 14.33 7.43
C PHE A 213 -9.80 15.16 6.25
N GLY A 214 -10.73 15.62 5.41
CA GLY A 214 -10.46 16.62 4.38
C GLY A 214 -9.93 16.05 3.06
N PHE A 215 -10.07 14.75 2.82
CA PHE A 215 -9.79 14.15 1.51
C PHE A 215 -10.55 14.86 0.40
N SER A 216 -9.85 15.19 -0.68
CA SER A 216 -10.44 15.65 -1.93
C SER A 216 -9.57 15.27 -3.12
N LEU A 217 -10.18 15.09 -4.30
CA LEU A 217 -9.43 14.86 -5.53
C LEU A 217 -8.50 16.03 -5.86
N GLU A 218 -8.91 17.26 -5.56
CA GLU A 218 -8.05 18.43 -5.76
C GLU A 218 -6.74 18.32 -4.98
N LYS A 219 -6.81 17.93 -3.70
CA LYS A 219 -5.62 17.70 -2.88
C LYS A 219 -4.83 16.51 -3.42
N LEU A 220 -5.48 15.37 -3.65
CA LEU A 220 -4.84 14.15 -4.14
C LEU A 220 -4.05 14.40 -5.44
N LEU A 221 -4.64 15.15 -6.38
CA LEU A 221 -4.08 15.41 -7.71
C LEU A 221 -3.25 16.69 -7.80
N GLY A 222 -3.28 17.52 -6.76
CA GLY A 222 -2.58 18.80 -6.68
C GLY A 222 -3.14 19.88 -7.59
N GLY A 223 -4.42 19.80 -8.00
CA GLY A 223 -5.03 20.82 -8.87
C GLY A 223 -6.50 20.58 -9.20
N ALA A 224 -7.29 21.65 -9.12
CA ALA A 224 -8.74 21.62 -9.32
C ALA A 224 -9.14 21.26 -10.76
N ASP A 225 -8.43 21.76 -11.77
CA ASP A 225 -8.77 21.52 -13.18
C ASP A 225 -8.70 20.04 -13.55
N LEU A 226 -7.68 19.34 -13.08
CA LEU A 226 -7.56 17.89 -13.28
C LEU A 226 -8.61 17.15 -12.47
N ALA A 227 -8.82 17.53 -11.20
CA ALA A 227 -9.80 16.90 -10.32
C ALA A 227 -11.23 16.98 -10.85
N ALA A 228 -11.64 18.11 -11.45
CA ALA A 228 -12.96 18.28 -12.03
C ALA A 228 -13.28 17.27 -13.14
N ARG A 229 -12.26 16.72 -13.83
CA ARG A 229 -12.44 15.71 -14.88
C ARG A 229 -12.82 14.32 -14.33
N PHE A 230 -12.67 14.13 -13.02
CA PHE A 230 -12.94 12.86 -12.32
C PHE A 230 -14.10 12.98 -11.33
N ASP A 231 -14.88 14.06 -11.38
CA ASP A 231 -16.09 14.20 -10.57
C ASP A 231 -17.10 13.09 -10.91
N GLY A 232 -17.55 12.35 -9.89
CA GLY A 232 -18.34 11.12 -10.05
C GLY A 232 -17.62 9.97 -10.77
N GLY A 233 -16.30 10.06 -10.95
CA GLY A 233 -15.45 9.03 -11.57
C GLY A 233 -15.17 7.85 -10.64
N SER A 234 -14.74 6.72 -11.22
CA SER A 234 -14.40 5.52 -10.46
C SER A 234 -12.95 5.55 -9.94
N ILE A 235 -12.73 4.85 -8.83
CA ILE A 235 -11.45 4.79 -8.13
C ILE A 235 -11.10 3.34 -7.76
N VAL A 236 -9.86 2.97 -8.03
CA VAL A 236 -9.29 1.67 -7.67
C VAL A 236 -8.04 1.93 -6.84
N ILE A 237 -7.98 1.39 -5.62
CA ILE A 237 -6.88 1.59 -4.66
C ILE A 237 -6.16 0.26 -4.51
N ALA A 238 -4.98 0.15 -5.10
CA ALA A 238 -4.15 -1.04 -5.05
C ALA A 238 -3.05 -0.88 -3.99
N ARG A 239 -3.24 -1.49 -2.80
CA ARG A 239 -2.23 -1.50 -1.74
C ARG A 239 -1.30 -2.70 -1.92
N LEU A 240 0.00 -2.43 -1.98
CA LEU A 240 1.04 -3.45 -2.06
C LEU A 240 1.59 -3.67 -0.64
N ALA A 241 1.27 -4.82 -0.06
CA ALA A 241 1.85 -5.25 1.21
C ALA A 241 3.28 -5.76 0.98
N PRO A 242 4.15 -5.78 2.01
CA PRO A 242 5.58 -6.09 1.83
C PRO A 242 5.88 -7.35 1.01
N GLN A 243 5.09 -8.41 1.17
CA GLN A 243 5.28 -9.68 0.44
C GLN A 243 5.01 -9.59 -1.06
N ASP A 244 4.28 -8.57 -1.51
CA ASP A 244 3.79 -8.45 -2.88
C ASP A 244 4.96 -8.10 -3.83
N TYR A 245 4.67 -8.12 -5.13
CA TYR A 245 5.59 -7.63 -6.15
C TYR A 245 5.45 -6.10 -6.25
N HIS A 246 6.47 -5.37 -5.82
CA HIS A 246 6.43 -3.91 -5.60
C HIS A 246 6.66 -3.06 -6.85
N ARG A 247 6.11 -3.47 -7.99
CA ARG A 247 6.09 -2.66 -9.21
C ARG A 247 4.66 -2.46 -9.68
N TRP A 248 4.42 -1.36 -10.39
CA TRP A 248 3.10 -1.07 -10.96
C TRP A 248 3.14 -0.96 -12.48
N HIS A 249 2.00 -1.21 -13.08
CA HIS A 249 1.83 -1.43 -14.50
C HIS A 249 0.70 -0.56 -15.05
N ALA A 250 0.72 -0.33 -16.36
CA ALA A 250 -0.31 0.43 -17.04
C ALA A 250 -1.65 -0.35 -17.05
N PRO A 251 -2.76 0.26 -16.61
CA PRO A 251 -4.07 -0.40 -16.58
C PRO A 251 -4.72 -0.48 -17.97
N VAL A 252 -4.26 0.34 -18.92
CA VAL A 252 -4.78 0.49 -20.27
C VAL A 252 -3.67 0.81 -21.26
N ASP A 253 -3.91 0.56 -22.55
CA ASP A 253 -3.13 1.15 -23.64
C ASP A 253 -3.33 2.67 -23.65
N GLY A 254 -2.26 3.44 -23.81
CA GLY A 254 -2.36 4.89 -23.84
C GLY A 254 -1.05 5.64 -24.04
N THR A 255 -1.14 6.97 -24.01
CA THR A 255 0.00 7.88 -24.07
C THR A 255 0.19 8.57 -22.73
N VAL A 256 1.42 8.64 -22.22
CA VAL A 256 1.73 9.40 -21.00
C VAL A 256 1.66 10.91 -21.31
N GLU A 257 0.81 11.65 -20.61
CA GLU A 257 0.61 13.09 -20.84
C GLU A 257 1.40 13.98 -19.88
N SER A 258 1.51 13.58 -18.61
CA SER A 258 2.22 14.39 -17.61
C SER A 258 2.58 13.59 -16.37
N PHE A 259 3.55 14.15 -15.62
CA PHE A 259 3.89 13.75 -14.27
C PHE A 259 3.82 14.96 -13.35
N ARG A 260 3.37 14.77 -12.12
CA ARG A 260 3.46 15.76 -11.06
C ARG A 260 3.89 15.10 -9.77
N GLU A 261 5.07 15.47 -9.31
CA GLU A 261 5.56 15.12 -7.97
C GLU A 261 4.93 16.04 -6.93
N ILE A 262 4.32 15.45 -5.91
CA ILE A 262 3.75 16.18 -4.78
C ILE A 262 4.52 15.76 -3.53
N PRO A 263 5.28 16.67 -2.89
CA PRO A 263 5.96 16.38 -1.64
C PRO A 263 4.95 16.15 -0.52
N GLY A 264 5.33 15.39 0.50
CA GLY A 264 4.47 15.06 1.61
C GLY A 264 5.19 14.25 2.68
N THR A 265 4.40 13.71 3.60
CA THR A 265 4.83 12.85 4.70
C THR A 265 4.95 11.39 4.24
N TYR A 266 5.18 10.49 5.20
CA TYR A 266 5.31 9.05 4.98
C TYR A 266 4.47 8.29 6.01
N TYR A 267 3.18 8.59 6.10
CA TYR A 267 2.26 7.81 6.91
C TYR A 267 2.07 6.41 6.34
N THR A 268 1.73 5.43 7.18
CA THR A 268 1.42 4.09 6.71
C THR A 268 0.15 4.07 5.86
N VAL A 269 0.17 3.30 4.77
CA VAL A 269 -1.00 3.03 3.92
C VAL A 269 -1.78 1.80 4.39
N ASN A 270 -1.53 1.33 5.61
CA ASN A 270 -2.34 0.26 6.18
C ASN A 270 -3.80 0.74 6.36
N PRO A 271 -4.78 -0.11 6.07
CA PRO A 271 -6.19 0.20 6.22
C PRO A 271 -6.58 0.78 7.58
N GLN A 272 -5.92 0.39 8.68
CA GLN A 272 -6.15 0.99 9.99
C GLN A 272 -5.97 2.53 9.96
N ALA A 273 -4.93 3.03 9.28
CA ALA A 273 -4.70 4.48 9.19
C ALA A 273 -5.61 5.17 8.16
N ILE A 274 -6.03 4.45 7.10
CA ILE A 274 -6.88 5.00 6.04
C ILE A 274 -8.35 5.09 6.49
N ASN A 275 -8.80 4.10 7.27
CA ASN A 275 -10.18 3.94 7.71
C ASN A 275 -10.46 4.61 9.06
N GLU A 276 -9.45 5.15 9.74
CA GLU A 276 -9.63 5.84 11.02
C GLU A 276 -10.30 7.21 10.81
N GLU A 277 -11.54 7.32 11.27
CA GLU A 277 -12.39 8.48 11.03
C GLU A 277 -11.89 9.75 11.71
N GLY A 278 -11.88 10.85 10.96
CA GLY A 278 -11.53 12.17 11.48
C GLY A 278 -10.03 12.40 11.68
N THR A 279 -9.18 11.46 11.22
CA THR A 279 -7.74 11.51 11.47
C THR A 279 -6.88 12.06 10.32
N LEU A 280 -5.95 11.27 9.81
CA LEU A 280 -4.97 11.66 8.80
C LEU A 280 -5.52 11.42 7.41
N ASP A 281 -5.35 12.39 6.52
CA ASP A 281 -5.63 12.20 5.10
C ASP A 281 -4.40 11.55 4.45
N VAL A 282 -4.19 10.26 4.74
CA VAL A 282 -2.98 9.50 4.37
C VAL A 282 -2.62 9.69 2.90
N PHE A 283 -3.59 9.60 1.99
CA PHE A 283 -3.32 9.68 0.56
C PHE A 283 -2.96 11.10 0.10
N CYS A 284 -3.54 12.15 0.69
CA CYS A 284 -3.23 13.52 0.29
C CYS A 284 -2.06 14.15 1.07
N GLU A 285 -1.75 13.63 2.26
CA GLU A 285 -0.64 14.11 3.08
C GLU A 285 0.68 13.43 2.71
N ASN A 286 0.66 12.17 2.26
CA ASN A 286 1.87 11.47 1.86
C ASN A 286 2.49 12.01 0.57
N ARG A 287 3.82 11.87 0.46
CA ARG A 287 4.55 12.06 -0.80
C ARG A 287 3.98 11.14 -1.88
N ARG A 288 3.74 11.69 -3.08
CA ARG A 288 3.18 10.94 -4.20
C ARG A 288 3.57 11.50 -5.55
N SER A 289 3.45 10.67 -6.58
CA SER A 289 3.61 11.03 -7.98
C SER A 289 2.30 10.80 -8.72
N VAL A 290 1.80 11.83 -9.41
CA VAL A 290 0.58 11.79 -10.22
C VAL A 290 0.98 11.69 -11.69
N MET A 291 0.69 10.55 -12.31
CA MET A 291 0.81 10.33 -13.75
C MET A 291 -0.56 10.49 -14.41
N VAL A 292 -0.66 11.32 -15.44
CA VAL A 292 -1.82 11.39 -16.33
C VAL A 292 -1.50 10.66 -17.62
N MET A 293 -2.38 9.74 -18.01
CA MET A 293 -2.34 9.04 -19.29
C MET A 293 -3.58 9.36 -20.11
N ARG A 294 -3.45 9.41 -21.43
CA ARG A 294 -4.58 9.42 -22.37
C ARG A 294 -4.83 8.01 -22.86
N ARG A 295 -5.98 7.44 -22.54
CA ARG A 295 -6.38 6.09 -22.96
C ARG A 295 -6.52 6.03 -24.48
N ALA A 296 -5.91 5.02 -25.11
CA ALA A 296 -5.92 4.87 -26.57
C ALA A 296 -7.32 4.59 -27.13
N ALA A 297 -8.14 3.82 -26.40
CA ALA A 297 -9.45 3.37 -26.86
C ALA A 297 -10.49 4.50 -26.95
N THR A 298 -10.45 5.47 -26.03
CA THR A 298 -11.52 6.48 -25.86
C THR A 298 -10.99 7.91 -25.90
N GLY A 299 -9.69 8.12 -25.75
CA GLY A 299 -9.10 9.44 -25.55
C GLY A 299 -9.33 10.02 -24.15
N ALA A 300 -10.00 9.30 -23.25
CA ALA A 300 -10.26 9.74 -21.89
C ALA A 300 -8.96 9.80 -21.06
N PRO A 301 -8.85 10.73 -20.11
CA PRO A 301 -7.74 10.75 -19.16
C PRO A 301 -7.87 9.58 -18.17
N VAL A 302 -6.78 8.91 -17.87
CA VAL A 302 -6.66 7.95 -16.77
C VAL A 302 -5.53 8.43 -15.89
N VAL A 303 -5.77 8.51 -14.58
CA VAL A 303 -4.74 8.96 -13.63
C VAL A 303 -4.27 7.79 -12.80
N LEU A 304 -2.94 7.65 -12.67
CA LEU A 304 -2.30 6.81 -11.69
C LEU A 304 -1.61 7.70 -10.66
N VAL A 305 -1.86 7.44 -9.37
CA VAL A 305 -1.20 8.12 -8.26
C VAL A 305 -0.38 7.08 -7.49
N ALA A 306 0.94 7.11 -7.66
CA ALA A 306 1.85 6.32 -6.85
C ALA A 306 2.08 7.04 -5.51
N VAL A 307 1.65 6.44 -4.41
CA VAL A 307 1.73 7.01 -3.05
C VAL A 307 2.83 6.27 -2.28
N GLY A 308 3.84 7.01 -1.84
CA GLY A 308 4.85 6.51 -0.91
C GLY A 308 4.26 6.42 0.50
N ALA A 309 4.79 5.52 1.33
CA ALA A 309 4.35 5.35 2.71
C ALA A 309 5.54 5.26 3.66
N MET A 310 5.29 5.02 4.94
CA MET A 310 6.35 4.80 5.92
C MET A 310 7.33 3.74 5.41
N LEU A 311 8.63 4.04 5.49
CA LEU A 311 9.74 3.24 4.96
C LEU A 311 9.89 3.28 3.43
N VAL A 312 8.83 3.56 2.65
CA VAL A 312 8.85 3.75 1.18
C VAL A 312 8.81 5.22 0.79
N GLY A 313 9.99 5.78 0.55
CA GLY A 313 10.07 7.11 -0.07
C GLY A 313 10.22 7.12 -1.59
N SER A 314 10.70 6.01 -2.15
CA SER A 314 11.24 5.98 -3.50
C SER A 314 10.22 5.47 -4.50
N ILE A 315 9.70 6.40 -5.29
CA ILE A 315 8.87 6.15 -6.47
C ILE A 315 9.79 6.34 -7.68
N LYS A 316 10.08 5.27 -8.42
CA LYS A 316 10.90 5.36 -9.63
C LYS A 316 10.15 4.81 -10.84
N TYR A 317 10.02 5.62 -11.87
CA TYR A 317 9.53 5.17 -13.17
C TYR A 317 10.63 4.43 -13.93
N ASN A 318 10.24 3.45 -14.73
CA ASN A 318 11.16 2.73 -15.60
C ASN A 318 11.64 3.62 -16.76
N ASP A 319 12.79 3.26 -17.32
CA ASP A 319 13.32 3.93 -18.51
C ASP A 319 12.31 3.91 -19.67
N GLY A 320 12.21 5.03 -20.37
CA GLY A 320 11.27 5.21 -21.49
C GLY A 320 9.84 5.58 -21.09
N VAL A 321 9.48 5.51 -19.80
CA VAL A 321 8.19 6.01 -19.29
C VAL A 321 8.28 7.53 -19.09
N VAL A 322 8.16 8.26 -20.21
CA VAL A 322 8.29 9.72 -20.28
C VAL A 322 7.08 10.36 -20.95
N VAL A 323 6.92 11.68 -20.83
CA VAL A 323 5.83 12.41 -21.50
C VAL A 323 5.90 12.18 -23.01
N GLY A 324 4.76 11.82 -23.61
CA GLY A 324 4.63 11.46 -25.02
C GLY A 324 4.88 9.99 -25.34
N ALA A 325 5.35 9.18 -24.38
CA ALA A 325 5.56 7.76 -24.60
C ALA A 325 4.22 7.01 -24.74
N GLU A 326 4.15 6.10 -25.70
CA GLU A 326 3.07 5.12 -25.78
C GLU A 326 3.39 3.95 -24.86
N VAL A 327 2.40 3.54 -24.06
CA VAL A 327 2.49 2.41 -23.15
C VAL A 327 1.37 1.42 -23.41
N LYS A 328 1.65 0.14 -23.18
CA LYS A 328 0.71 -0.97 -23.34
C LYS A 328 0.11 -1.42 -22.02
N ARG A 329 -1.16 -1.84 -22.02
CA ARG A 329 -1.80 -2.48 -20.87
C ARG A 329 -0.95 -3.64 -20.37
N GLY A 330 -0.64 -3.64 -19.08
CA GLY A 330 0.28 -4.61 -18.45
C GLY A 330 1.76 -4.28 -18.60
N GLN A 331 2.16 -3.19 -19.26
CA GLN A 331 3.56 -2.72 -19.27
C GLN A 331 3.96 -2.19 -17.88
N CYS A 332 5.12 -2.58 -17.38
CA CYS A 332 5.64 -2.07 -16.11
C CYS A 332 6.03 -0.59 -16.24
N LEU A 333 5.40 0.26 -15.43
CA LEU A 333 5.59 1.70 -15.43
C LEU A 333 6.67 2.15 -14.44
N GLY A 334 6.79 1.46 -13.31
CA GLY A 334 7.75 1.81 -12.28
C GLY A 334 7.75 0.87 -11.08
N ALA A 335 8.61 1.17 -10.11
CA ALA A 335 8.85 0.36 -8.92
C ALA A 335 8.90 1.21 -7.64
N PHE A 336 8.40 0.62 -6.56
CA PHE A 336 8.65 1.07 -5.19
C PHE A 336 9.84 0.30 -4.61
N TYR A 337 10.60 0.98 -3.74
CA TYR A 337 11.70 0.39 -2.99
C TYR A 337 11.30 0.31 -1.51
N TYR A 338 11.96 -0.53 -0.72
CA TYR A 338 11.44 -1.14 0.52
C TYR A 338 10.38 -0.40 1.35
N GLY A 339 9.27 -1.11 1.68
CA GLY A 339 8.22 -0.76 2.66
C GLY A 339 6.78 -0.84 2.10
N GLY A 340 5.79 -0.16 2.72
CA GLY A 340 4.41 -0.12 2.21
C GLY A 340 4.17 0.88 1.07
N SER A 341 3.35 0.53 0.07
CA SER A 341 3.06 1.42 -1.07
C SER A 341 1.64 1.24 -1.59
N THR A 342 1.09 2.28 -2.22
CA THR A 342 -0.24 2.22 -2.83
C THR A 342 -0.22 2.88 -4.21
N VAL A 343 -0.96 2.30 -5.16
CA VAL A 343 -1.26 2.94 -6.44
C VAL A 343 -2.76 3.16 -6.54
N ILE A 344 -3.18 4.41 -6.71
CA ILE A 344 -4.58 4.77 -6.93
C ILE A 344 -4.78 5.01 -8.43
N THR A 345 -5.77 4.36 -9.02
CA THR A 345 -6.18 4.58 -10.41
C THR A 345 -7.53 5.27 -10.44
N LEU A 346 -7.67 6.35 -11.21
CA LEU A 346 -8.91 7.08 -11.42
C LEU A 346 -9.34 7.03 -12.88
N PHE A 347 -10.64 6.83 -13.09
CA PHE A 347 -11.28 6.92 -14.39
C PHE A 347 -12.42 7.96 -14.34
N PRO A 348 -12.67 8.74 -15.41
CA PRO A 348 -13.78 9.67 -15.47
C PRO A 348 -15.13 8.95 -15.32
N LYS A 349 -16.15 9.73 -14.95
CA LYS A 349 -17.52 9.22 -14.84
C LYS A 349 -17.96 8.57 -16.16
N GLY A 350 -18.42 7.32 -16.07
CA GLY A 350 -18.89 6.54 -17.23
C GLY A 350 -17.77 6.00 -18.13
N GLU A 351 -16.50 6.19 -17.79
CA GLU A 351 -15.40 5.64 -18.60
C GLU A 351 -15.20 4.14 -18.36
N VAL A 352 -15.42 3.67 -17.13
CA VAL A 352 -15.25 2.26 -16.75
C VAL A 352 -16.38 1.85 -15.80
N THR A 353 -17.01 0.71 -16.11
CA THR A 353 -17.81 -0.06 -15.16
C THR A 353 -16.90 -1.08 -14.50
N LEU A 354 -16.68 -0.94 -13.19
CA LEU A 354 -15.87 -1.86 -12.40
C LEU A 354 -16.60 -3.20 -12.23
N ASP A 355 -15.85 -4.30 -12.16
CA ASP A 355 -16.46 -5.61 -11.98
C ASP A 355 -17.22 -5.69 -10.65
N GLU A 356 -18.42 -6.25 -10.69
CA GLU A 356 -19.38 -6.25 -9.57
C GLU A 356 -18.82 -6.91 -8.31
N ASP A 357 -18.02 -7.96 -8.46
CA ASP A 357 -17.43 -8.68 -7.34
C ASP A 357 -16.44 -7.80 -6.55
N LEU A 358 -15.61 -7.02 -7.24
CA LEU A 358 -14.68 -6.08 -6.61
C LEU A 358 -15.42 -4.96 -5.88
N VAL A 359 -16.48 -4.41 -6.49
CA VAL A 359 -17.30 -3.35 -5.88
C VAL A 359 -18.02 -3.89 -4.64
N ARG A 360 -18.63 -5.07 -4.72
CA ARG A 360 -19.32 -5.74 -3.60
C ARG A 360 -18.34 -6.03 -2.44
N SER A 361 -17.17 -6.57 -2.73
CA SER A 361 -16.16 -6.82 -1.69
C SER A 361 -15.71 -5.53 -1.00
N SER A 362 -15.57 -4.44 -1.75
CA SER A 362 -15.08 -3.16 -1.24
C SER A 362 -16.13 -2.35 -0.47
N ALA A 363 -17.38 -2.32 -0.95
CA ALA A 363 -18.45 -1.49 -0.39
C ALA A 363 -19.32 -2.23 0.63
N ASP A 364 -19.74 -3.46 0.31
CA ASP A 364 -20.68 -4.20 1.14
C ASP A 364 -19.96 -5.03 2.21
N GLN A 365 -18.83 -5.64 1.85
CA GLN A 365 -18.06 -6.50 2.75
C GLN A 365 -16.91 -5.77 3.43
N GLN A 366 -16.58 -4.55 2.97
CA GLN A 366 -15.46 -3.74 3.45
C GLN A 366 -14.14 -4.54 3.55
N CYS A 367 -13.89 -5.38 2.55
CA CYS A 367 -12.73 -6.24 2.46
C CYS A 367 -11.89 -5.86 1.25
N GLU A 368 -10.59 -5.96 1.38
CA GLU A 368 -9.70 -5.91 0.23
C GLU A 368 -9.81 -7.20 -0.58
N THR A 369 -9.51 -7.12 -1.87
CA THR A 369 -9.47 -8.26 -2.77
C THR A 369 -8.04 -8.47 -3.27
N LEU A 370 -7.51 -9.68 -3.15
CA LEU A 370 -6.20 -10.04 -3.70
C LEU A 370 -6.30 -10.11 -5.23
N LEU A 371 -5.48 -9.31 -5.90
CA LEU A 371 -5.35 -9.25 -7.34
C LEU A 371 -3.90 -9.36 -7.76
N ASN A 372 -3.68 -9.95 -8.93
CA ASN A 372 -2.40 -9.84 -9.61
C ASN A 372 -2.45 -8.76 -10.70
N VAL A 373 -1.27 -8.25 -11.07
CA VAL A 373 -1.10 -7.43 -12.28
C VAL A 373 -1.77 -8.10 -13.47
N GLY A 374 -2.46 -7.31 -14.29
CA GLY A 374 -3.01 -7.77 -15.56
C GLY A 374 -4.43 -8.34 -15.46
N TRP A 375 -4.88 -8.76 -14.28
CA TRP A 375 -6.26 -9.24 -14.12
C TRP A 375 -7.24 -8.12 -14.41
N ARG A 376 -8.38 -8.45 -15.04
CA ARG A 376 -9.42 -7.49 -15.34
C ARG A 376 -9.93 -6.84 -14.05
N VAL A 377 -10.16 -5.53 -14.05
CA VAL A 377 -10.79 -4.80 -12.92
C VAL A 377 -12.14 -4.22 -13.33
N GLY A 378 -12.36 -4.08 -14.64
CA GLY A 378 -13.59 -3.59 -15.23
C GLY A 378 -13.42 -3.48 -16.74
N ALA A 379 -14.42 -2.89 -17.39
CA ALA A 379 -14.36 -2.57 -18.80
C ALA A 379 -15.07 -1.23 -19.08
N SER A 380 -14.87 -0.68 -20.27
CA SER A 380 -15.62 0.51 -20.72
C SER A 380 -17.11 0.31 -20.53
N ALA A 381 -17.79 1.35 -20.03
CA ALA A 381 -19.23 1.33 -19.75
C ALA A 381 -20.10 1.36 -21.01
#